data_AF-A0A1Y1K7W2-F1
#
_entry.id   AF-A0A1Y1K7W2-F1
#
_cell.length_a   1.000
_cell.length_b   1.000
_cell.length_c   1.000
_cell.angle_alpha   90.00
_cell.angle_beta   90.00
_cell.angle_gamma   90.00
#
_symmetry.space_group_name_H-M   'P 1'
#
loop_
_entity.id
_entity.type
_entity.pdbx_description
1 polymer ?
#
loop_
_entity_poly.entity_id
_entity_poly.type
_entity_poly.pdbx_seq_one_letter_code
_entity_poly.pdbx_strand_id
1 'polypeptide(L)'
;MPWANTETGQAQHSTENGVDPTLPSELTLLTLNCWGLLHISALRTPRLAEIGRQIAALEPTPHIVCLQECWVQDDYRAIRDATRAILPHGKFYHSGAFGGGLAILSRWPIEESSMFPYKLNGRPTAFWRGDWYVGKGVATAKVRYGPGRKDIIEVFNTHTHAPYESGPNDSYLCHGTAQAWDIAKLV
;
A
#
# COMPACT_ATOMS: atom_id res chain seq x y z
N MET A 1 -31.47 59.40 25.33
CA MET A 1 -31.41 57.93 25.21
C MET A 1 -30.81 57.59 23.84
N PRO A 2 -29.55 57.16 23.77
CA PRO A 2 -29.10 56.42 22.60
C PRO A 2 -28.39 55.12 23.02
N TRP A 3 -28.75 54.01 22.38
CA TRP A 3 -27.84 52.87 22.28
C TRP A 3 -27.92 52.34 20.84
N ALA A 4 -26.73 52.01 20.36
CA ALA A 4 -26.35 51.90 18.97
C ALA A 4 -26.66 50.52 18.37
N ASN A 5 -26.64 50.50 17.04
CA ASN A 5 -26.64 49.33 16.18
C ASN A 5 -25.54 48.32 16.57
N THR A 6 -25.87 47.04 16.48
CA THR A 6 -24.88 46.03 16.10
C THR A 6 -25.54 44.98 15.22
N GLU A 7 -25.31 45.11 13.91
CA GLU A 7 -25.37 43.99 12.98
C GLU A 7 -24.21 43.05 13.31
N THR A 8 -24.50 41.78 13.58
CA THR A 8 -23.50 40.72 13.54
C THR A 8 -23.91 39.72 12.47
N GLY A 9 -23.27 39.86 11.32
CA GLY A 9 -23.31 38.89 10.24
C GLY A 9 -22.84 37.53 10.76
N GLN A 10 -23.71 36.53 10.63
CA GLN A 10 -23.33 35.14 10.80
C GLN A 10 -22.59 34.71 9.54
N ALA A 11 -21.27 34.61 9.62
CA ALA A 11 -20.48 33.90 8.63
C ALA A 11 -20.83 32.41 8.73
N GLN A 12 -21.65 31.93 7.78
CA GLN A 12 -21.84 30.51 7.54
C GLN A 12 -20.51 29.93 7.05
N HIS A 13 -19.78 29.28 7.94
CA HIS A 13 -18.61 28.49 7.56
C HIS A 13 -19.11 27.14 7.04
N SER A 14 -19.18 27.02 5.71
CA SER A 14 -19.41 25.77 5.00
C SER A 14 -18.22 24.84 5.22
N THR A 15 -18.43 23.78 6.00
CA THR A 15 -17.49 22.66 6.14
C THR A 15 -17.53 21.78 4.89
N GLU A 16 -16.82 22.21 3.85
CA GLU A 16 -16.51 21.36 2.70
C GLU A 16 -15.12 20.73 2.86
N ASN A 17 -15.10 19.39 2.85
CA ASN A 17 -13.94 18.49 2.86
C ASN A 17 -13.19 18.38 4.20
N GLY A 18 -13.40 17.25 4.89
CA GLY A 18 -12.82 16.89 6.19
C GLY A 18 -11.31 16.61 6.17
N VAL A 19 -10.53 17.55 5.66
CA VAL A 19 -9.07 17.59 5.82
C VAL A 19 -8.79 18.49 7.01
N ASP A 20 -8.24 17.91 8.08
CA ASP A 20 -7.66 18.69 9.17
C ASP A 20 -6.59 19.63 8.57
N PRO A 21 -6.72 20.96 8.73
CA PRO A 21 -5.78 21.91 8.13
C PRO A 21 -4.37 21.81 8.72
N THR A 22 -4.19 21.08 9.83
CA THR A 22 -2.87 20.82 10.39
C THR A 22 -2.23 19.60 9.73
N LEU A 23 -1.13 19.84 9.01
CA LEU A 23 -0.33 18.75 8.45
C LEU A 23 0.24 17.89 9.59
N PRO A 24 0.26 16.56 9.44
CA PRO A 24 0.82 15.68 10.46
C PRO A 24 2.32 15.95 10.62
N SER A 25 2.77 16.04 11.88
CA SER A 25 4.20 16.12 12.21
C SER A 25 4.90 14.75 12.17
N GLU A 26 4.12 13.66 12.18
CA GLU A 26 4.60 12.28 12.19
C GLU A 26 3.84 11.42 11.17
N LEU A 27 4.54 10.46 10.57
CA LEU A 27 3.97 9.54 9.59
C LEU A 27 4.08 8.09 10.08
N THR A 28 2.97 7.52 10.53
CA THR A 28 2.83 6.06 10.77
C THR A 28 2.57 5.30 9.47
N LEU A 29 3.49 4.40 9.12
CA LEU A 29 3.37 3.47 7.99
C LEU A 29 3.45 2.02 8.47
N LEU A 30 2.54 1.17 7.99
CA LEU A 30 2.60 -0.27 8.19
C LEU A 30 2.99 -0.96 6.87
N THR A 31 3.90 -1.93 6.95
CA THR A 31 4.14 -2.88 5.86
C THR A 31 3.91 -4.30 6.37
N LEU A 32 3.17 -5.11 5.61
CA LEU A 32 2.82 -6.47 6.02
C LEU A 32 2.72 -7.41 4.83
N ASN A 33 3.55 -8.44 4.83
CA ASN A 33 3.32 -9.62 4.00
C ASN A 33 2.19 -10.44 4.64
N CYS A 34 1.07 -10.52 3.92
CA CYS A 34 -0.17 -11.13 4.41
C CYS A 34 -0.31 -12.61 4.09
N TRP A 35 0.69 -13.25 3.46
CA TRP A 35 0.67 -14.67 3.11
C TRP A 35 -0.66 -15.13 2.50
N GLY A 36 -1.20 -14.42 1.52
CA GLY A 36 -2.56 -14.61 0.98
C GLY A 36 -2.64 -15.58 -0.21
N LEU A 37 -1.74 -16.56 -0.32
CA LEU A 37 -1.66 -17.47 -1.47
C LEU A 37 -2.92 -18.33 -1.60
N LEU A 38 -3.52 -18.31 -2.80
CA LEU A 38 -4.68 -19.14 -3.13
C LEU A 38 -4.26 -20.64 -3.07
N HIS A 39 -5.07 -21.47 -2.41
CA HIS A 39 -4.85 -22.91 -2.15
C HIS A 39 -3.67 -23.32 -1.26
N ILE A 40 -2.67 -22.46 -1.03
CA ILE A 40 -1.49 -22.79 -0.19
C ILE A 40 -1.70 -22.29 1.24
N SER A 41 -2.24 -21.10 1.41
CA SER A 41 -2.34 -20.47 2.72
C SER A 41 -3.42 -21.09 3.59
N ALA A 42 -3.00 -21.69 4.70
CA ALA A 42 -3.90 -22.16 5.75
C ALA A 42 -4.77 -21.00 6.27
N LEU A 43 -6.06 -21.29 6.47
CA LEU A 43 -7.04 -20.35 7.01
C LEU A 43 -7.03 -18.97 6.31
N ARG A 44 -6.76 -18.94 5.00
CA ARG A 44 -6.58 -17.68 4.24
C ARG A 44 -7.72 -16.68 4.50
N THR A 45 -8.94 -17.02 4.15
CA THR A 45 -10.09 -16.10 4.28
C THR A 45 -10.29 -15.57 5.70
N PRO A 46 -10.42 -16.40 6.77
CA PRO A 46 -10.59 -15.88 8.11
C PRO A 46 -9.37 -15.08 8.62
N ARG A 47 -8.15 -15.45 8.21
CA ARG A 47 -6.93 -14.73 8.60
C ARG A 47 -6.81 -13.38 7.91
N LEU A 48 -7.12 -13.28 6.62
CA LEU A 48 -7.08 -12.01 5.88
C LEU A 48 -8.17 -11.06 6.38
N ALA A 49 -9.34 -11.57 6.74
CA ALA A 49 -10.38 -10.79 7.42
C ALA A 49 -9.92 -10.28 8.81
N GLU A 50 -9.25 -11.12 9.60
CA GLU A 50 -8.67 -10.70 10.89
C GLU A 50 -7.55 -9.67 10.69
N ILE A 51 -6.67 -9.84 9.70
CA ILE A 51 -5.64 -8.84 9.37
C ILE A 51 -6.27 -7.47 9.16
N GLY A 52 -7.36 -7.37 8.39
CA GLY A 52 -8.09 -6.11 8.21
C GLY A 52 -8.62 -5.52 9.53
N ARG A 53 -9.19 -6.35 10.40
CA ARG A 53 -9.68 -5.90 11.73
C ARG A 53 -8.54 -5.42 12.63
N GLN A 54 -7.41 -6.13 12.66
CA GLN A 54 -6.24 -5.73 13.44
C GLN A 54 -5.66 -4.41 12.95
N ILE A 55 -5.52 -4.23 11.62
CA ILE A 55 -5.05 -2.96 11.04
C ILE A 55 -5.97 -1.80 11.46
N ALA A 56 -7.29 -2.00 11.43
CA ALA A 56 -8.27 -0.98 11.83
C ALA A 56 -8.21 -0.62 13.32
N ALA A 57 -7.67 -1.50 14.16
CA ALA A 57 -7.57 -1.33 15.61
C ALA A 57 -6.17 -0.95 16.10
N LEU A 58 -5.20 -0.75 15.19
CA LEU A 58 -3.82 -0.42 15.54
C LEU A 58 -3.73 0.97 16.18
N GLU A 59 -2.91 1.05 17.23
CA GLU A 59 -2.49 2.31 17.85
C GLU A 59 -0.95 2.37 17.89
N PRO A 60 -0.31 3.42 17.32
CA PRO A 60 -0.94 4.54 16.62
C PRO A 60 -1.63 4.12 15.30
N THR A 61 -2.75 4.77 14.97
CA THR A 61 -3.48 4.52 13.72
C THR A 61 -2.56 4.74 12.51
N PRO A 62 -2.45 3.77 11.57
CA PRO A 62 -1.61 3.92 10.39
C PRO A 62 -2.18 4.95 9.41
N HIS A 63 -1.31 5.75 8.81
CA HIS A 63 -1.68 6.65 7.70
C HIS A 63 -1.62 5.96 6.35
N ILE A 64 -0.68 5.01 6.20
CA ILE A 64 -0.42 4.26 4.98
C ILE A 64 -0.16 2.81 5.35
N VAL A 65 -0.75 1.88 4.60
CA VAL A 65 -0.53 0.44 4.74
C VAL A 65 -0.11 -0.13 3.40
N CYS A 66 1.03 -0.81 3.39
CA CYS A 66 1.59 -1.54 2.26
C CYS A 66 1.44 -3.04 2.50
N LEU A 67 0.67 -3.73 1.65
CA LEU A 67 0.47 -5.17 1.76
C LEU A 67 1.26 -5.91 0.68
N GLN A 68 1.88 -7.02 1.05
CA GLN A 68 2.49 -7.99 0.14
C GLN A 68 1.77 -9.34 0.25
N GLU A 69 1.90 -10.16 -0.78
CA GLU A 69 1.19 -11.44 -0.93
C GLU A 69 -0.34 -11.34 -0.74
N CYS A 70 -0.93 -10.21 -1.09
CA CYS A 70 -2.37 -10.06 -1.19
C CYS A 70 -2.79 -10.47 -2.61
N TRP A 71 -3.00 -11.77 -2.84
CA TRP A 71 -3.18 -12.32 -4.20
C TRP A 71 -4.64 -12.33 -4.69
N VAL A 72 -5.59 -12.51 -3.77
CA VAL A 72 -7.00 -12.72 -4.11
C VAL A 72 -7.78 -11.43 -3.93
N GLN A 73 -8.54 -11.03 -4.94
CA GLN A 73 -9.33 -9.79 -4.94
C GLN A 73 -10.31 -9.71 -3.77
N ASP A 74 -10.95 -10.83 -3.42
CA ASP A 74 -11.92 -10.86 -2.31
C ASP A 74 -11.24 -10.72 -0.94
N ASP A 75 -10.04 -11.27 -0.77
CA ASP A 75 -9.25 -11.06 0.45
C ASP A 75 -8.81 -9.58 0.56
N TYR A 76 -8.43 -8.95 -0.55
CA TYR A 76 -8.17 -7.51 -0.59
C TYR A 76 -9.41 -6.68 -0.22
N ARG A 77 -10.58 -7.02 -0.77
CA ARG A 77 -11.85 -6.32 -0.46
C ARG A 77 -12.21 -6.45 1.01
N ALA A 78 -12.05 -7.63 1.60
CA ALA A 78 -12.30 -7.84 3.02
C ALA A 78 -11.41 -6.94 3.91
N ILE A 79 -10.12 -6.82 3.58
CA ILE A 79 -9.22 -5.89 4.28
C ILE A 79 -9.68 -4.45 4.08
N ARG A 80 -9.93 -4.03 2.82
CA ARG A 80 -10.36 -2.68 2.48
C ARG A 80 -11.64 -2.28 3.23
N ASP A 81 -12.61 -3.18 3.31
CA ASP A 81 -13.89 -2.91 3.98
C ASP A 81 -13.68 -2.73 5.49
N ALA A 82 -12.85 -3.57 6.12
CA ALA A 82 -12.52 -3.46 7.54
C ALA A 82 -11.76 -2.16 7.87
N THR A 83 -10.88 -1.70 6.98
CA THR A 83 -10.03 -0.51 7.23
C THR A 83 -10.62 0.79 6.68
N ARG A 84 -11.75 0.76 5.97
CA ARG A 84 -12.28 1.90 5.20
C ARG A 84 -12.48 3.18 6.02
N ALA A 85 -12.79 3.03 7.31
CA ALA A 85 -13.01 4.17 8.21
C ALA A 85 -11.73 4.99 8.46
N ILE A 86 -10.56 4.36 8.45
CA ILE A 86 -9.26 5.01 8.71
C ILE A 86 -8.40 5.16 7.44
N LEU A 87 -8.60 4.28 6.46
CA LEU A 87 -7.83 4.20 5.21
C LEU A 87 -8.79 4.09 4.01
N PRO A 88 -9.54 5.16 3.67
CA PRO A 88 -10.59 5.10 2.66
C PRO A 88 -10.06 4.95 1.22
N HIS A 89 -8.79 5.25 0.96
CA HIS A 89 -8.19 5.22 -0.37
C HIS A 89 -7.35 3.95 -0.54
N GLY A 90 -7.75 3.06 -1.46
CA GLY A 90 -7.06 1.80 -1.68
C GLY A 90 -6.74 1.55 -3.14
N LYS A 91 -5.56 1.00 -3.41
CA LYS A 91 -5.12 0.53 -4.72
C LYS A 91 -4.61 -0.90 -4.64
N PHE A 92 -5.23 -1.77 -5.41
CA PHE A 92 -4.75 -3.13 -5.67
C PHE A 92 -3.98 -3.16 -6.99
N TYR A 93 -2.82 -3.82 -7.02
CA TYR A 93 -1.92 -3.80 -8.16
C TYR A 93 -1.91 -5.16 -8.88
N HIS A 94 -2.31 -5.14 -10.14
CA HIS A 94 -2.25 -6.28 -11.04
C HIS A 94 -0.95 -6.23 -11.85
N SER A 95 -0.23 -7.35 -11.93
CA SER A 95 0.95 -7.51 -12.78
C SER A 95 1.17 -8.98 -13.13
N GLY A 96 1.76 -9.28 -14.29
CA GLY A 96 1.96 -10.67 -14.72
C GLY A 96 0.66 -11.48 -14.85
N ALA A 97 0.77 -12.81 -14.94
CA ALA A 97 -0.38 -13.70 -15.15
C ALA A 97 -1.16 -13.99 -13.85
N PHE A 98 -0.49 -13.99 -12.70
CA PHE A 98 -1.09 -14.29 -11.39
C PHE A 98 -1.23 -13.07 -10.46
N GLY A 99 -0.97 -11.85 -10.95
CA GLY A 99 -1.01 -10.63 -10.15
C GLY A 99 0.34 -10.26 -9.54
N GLY A 100 0.39 -9.07 -8.91
CA GLY A 100 1.58 -8.58 -8.22
C GLY A 100 1.61 -8.93 -6.73
N GLY A 101 0.46 -9.30 -6.16
CA GLY A 101 0.34 -9.55 -4.72
C GLY A 101 0.50 -8.28 -3.88
N LEU A 102 0.47 -7.09 -4.48
CA LEU A 102 0.72 -5.82 -3.82
C LEU A 102 -0.56 -5.00 -3.70
N ALA A 103 -0.75 -4.37 -2.54
CA ALA A 103 -1.78 -3.36 -2.34
C ALA A 103 -1.25 -2.20 -1.49
N ILE A 104 -1.79 -1.01 -1.72
CA ILE A 104 -1.55 0.17 -0.88
C ILE A 104 -2.91 0.69 -0.41
N LEU A 105 -3.03 0.94 0.89
CA LEU A 105 -4.17 1.62 1.51
C LEU A 105 -3.66 2.91 2.14
N SER A 106 -4.45 3.98 2.08
CA SER A 106 -4.06 5.31 2.55
C SER A 106 -5.23 6.05 3.18
N ARG A 107 -4.90 6.83 4.20
CA ARG A 107 -5.78 7.82 4.83
C ARG A 107 -6.13 8.95 3.86
N TRP A 108 -5.22 9.27 2.93
CA TRP A 108 -5.33 10.40 2.02
C TRP A 108 -5.47 9.97 0.56
N PRO A 109 -5.96 10.87 -0.32
CA PRO A 109 -6.15 10.55 -1.74
C PRO A 109 -4.87 10.10 -2.44
N ILE A 110 -5.00 9.03 -3.23
CA ILE A 110 -3.96 8.58 -4.17
C ILE A 110 -4.19 9.31 -5.50
N GLU A 111 -3.31 10.25 -5.86
CA GLU A 111 -3.40 11.05 -7.09
C GLU A 111 -2.89 10.29 -8.30
N GLU A 112 -1.80 9.55 -8.13
CA GLU A 112 -1.16 8.75 -9.18
C GLU A 112 -0.77 7.38 -8.62
N SER A 113 -0.85 6.33 -9.45
CA SER A 113 -0.37 5.00 -9.08
C SER A 113 0.20 4.28 -10.29
N SER A 114 1.32 3.59 -10.12
CA SER A 114 1.98 2.80 -11.18
C SER A 114 2.50 1.48 -10.63
N MET A 115 2.77 0.51 -11.51
CA MET A 115 3.40 -0.76 -11.16
C MET A 115 4.60 -0.96 -12.08
N PHE A 116 5.80 -0.99 -11.52
CA PHE A 116 7.04 -1.20 -12.26
C PHE A 116 7.48 -2.65 -12.12
N PRO A 117 7.39 -3.48 -13.17
CA PRO A 117 7.87 -4.86 -13.10
C PRO A 117 9.40 -4.89 -13.02
N TYR A 118 9.95 -5.79 -12.21
CA TYR A 118 11.38 -6.05 -12.22
C TYR A 118 11.81 -6.68 -13.55
N LYS A 119 13.00 -6.31 -14.02
CA LYS A 119 13.54 -6.86 -15.28
C LYS A 119 13.95 -8.32 -15.14
N LEU A 120 14.33 -8.75 -13.94
CA LEU A 120 14.82 -10.09 -13.65
C LEU A 120 13.95 -10.78 -12.59
N ASN A 121 12.91 -11.50 -13.04
CA ASN A 121 11.90 -12.17 -12.19
C ASN A 121 11.97 -13.71 -12.27
N GLY A 122 12.97 -14.31 -11.64
CA GLY A 122 13.12 -15.77 -11.58
C GLY A 122 13.58 -16.40 -12.91
N ARG A 123 13.44 -17.72 -13.03
CA ARG A 123 13.85 -18.50 -14.22
C ARG A 123 12.62 -19.15 -14.89
N PRO A 124 12.48 -19.09 -16.23
CA PRO A 124 11.38 -19.73 -16.94
C PRO A 124 11.28 -21.24 -16.69
N THR A 125 12.42 -21.89 -16.43
CA THR A 125 12.53 -23.33 -16.23
C THR A 125 12.20 -23.80 -14.81
N ALA A 126 12.14 -22.90 -13.83
CA ALA A 126 11.82 -23.22 -12.43
C ALA A 126 10.30 -23.12 -12.15
N PHE A 127 9.50 -23.82 -12.97
CA PHE A 127 8.04 -23.69 -12.99
C PHE A 127 7.37 -24.04 -11.65
N TRP A 128 7.98 -24.93 -10.85
CA TRP A 128 7.49 -25.35 -9.53
C TRP A 128 7.66 -24.30 -8.42
N ARG A 129 8.43 -23.22 -8.64
CA ARG A 129 8.63 -22.15 -7.65
C ARG A 129 7.73 -20.93 -7.85
N GLY A 130 6.96 -20.87 -8.93
CA GLY A 130 5.91 -19.86 -9.17
C GLY A 130 6.40 -18.43 -9.50
N ASP A 131 7.60 -18.06 -9.05
CA ASP A 131 8.16 -16.69 -9.13
C ASP A 131 8.31 -16.11 -10.55
N TRP A 132 8.37 -16.94 -11.60
CA TRP A 132 8.39 -16.47 -13.00
C TRP A 132 7.02 -15.96 -13.48
N TYR A 133 5.92 -16.50 -12.95
CA TYR A 133 4.58 -16.18 -13.42
C TYR A 133 3.91 -15.03 -12.65
N VAL A 134 4.44 -14.72 -11.46
CA VAL A 134 4.05 -13.54 -10.68
C VAL A 134 4.84 -12.33 -11.17
N GLY A 135 4.14 -11.26 -11.53
CA GLY A 135 4.76 -10.03 -12.03
C GLY A 135 5.38 -9.22 -10.90
N LYS A 136 6.39 -9.76 -10.18
CA LYS A 136 7.06 -9.05 -9.08
C LYS A 136 7.59 -7.70 -9.59
N GLY A 137 7.52 -6.71 -8.71
CA GLY A 137 7.87 -5.35 -9.05
C GLY A 137 7.66 -4.41 -7.89
N VAL A 138 7.62 -3.12 -8.21
CA VAL A 138 7.42 -2.02 -7.28
C VAL A 138 6.09 -1.35 -7.61
N ALA A 139 5.14 -1.46 -6.69
CA ALA A 139 3.90 -0.69 -6.70
C ALA A 139 4.19 0.71 -6.15
N THR A 140 3.81 1.74 -6.90
CA THR A 140 4.00 3.13 -6.50
C THR A 140 2.68 3.87 -6.36
N ALA A 141 2.62 4.81 -5.42
CA ALA A 141 1.49 5.70 -5.22
C ALA A 141 1.97 7.10 -4.80
N LYS A 142 1.44 8.15 -5.43
CA LYS A 142 1.56 9.53 -4.96
C LYS A 142 0.34 9.87 -4.10
N VAL A 143 0.58 10.20 -2.84
CA VAL A 143 -0.45 10.41 -1.81
C VAL A 143 -0.45 11.87 -1.37
N ARG A 144 -1.59 12.56 -1.55
CA ARG A 144 -1.78 13.98 -1.23
C ARG A 144 -2.21 14.16 0.22
N TYR A 145 -1.27 14.47 1.12
CA TYR A 145 -1.58 14.58 2.55
C TYR A 145 -1.95 15.99 3.03
N GLY A 146 -1.82 17.00 2.17
CA GLY A 146 -2.07 18.41 2.48
C GLY A 146 -2.41 19.26 1.25
N PRO A 147 -2.86 20.52 1.41
CA PRO A 147 -3.28 21.36 0.29
C PRO A 147 -2.12 21.96 -0.53
N GLY A 148 -0.90 21.99 0.03
CA GLY A 148 0.27 22.55 -0.62
C GLY A 148 0.76 21.69 -1.78
N ARG A 149 1.32 22.31 -2.83
CA ARG A 149 1.82 21.60 -4.01
C ARG A 149 2.82 20.50 -3.67
N LYS A 150 3.65 20.72 -2.64
CA LYS A 150 4.69 19.79 -2.18
C LYS A 150 4.20 18.79 -1.12
N ASP A 151 2.95 18.84 -0.72
CA ASP A 151 2.39 17.97 0.33
C ASP A 151 2.02 16.60 -0.28
N ILE A 152 3.05 15.93 -0.83
CA ILE A 152 2.98 14.62 -1.47
C ILE A 152 3.94 13.67 -0.78
N ILE A 153 3.44 12.47 -0.51
CA ILE A 153 4.24 11.32 -0.14
C ILE A 153 4.25 10.37 -1.33
N GLU A 154 5.44 10.03 -1.85
CA GLU A 154 5.59 8.90 -2.77
C GLU A 154 5.84 7.62 -1.97
N VAL A 155 4.97 6.65 -2.17
CA VAL A 155 5.03 5.34 -1.52
C VAL A 155 5.51 4.32 -2.53
N PHE A 156 6.54 3.57 -2.16
CA PHE A 156 7.07 2.44 -2.93
C PHE A 156 6.86 1.15 -2.13
N ASN A 157 5.95 0.30 -2.59
CA ASN A 157 5.67 -1.02 -2.01
C ASN A 157 6.25 -2.10 -2.92
N THR A 158 6.99 -3.05 -2.37
CA THR A 158 7.66 -4.11 -3.15
C THR A 158 7.66 -5.44 -2.40
N HIS A 159 7.74 -6.53 -3.15
CA HIS A 159 8.05 -7.86 -2.66
C HIS A 159 9.11 -8.50 -3.56
N THR A 160 10.36 -8.50 -3.11
CA THR A 160 11.51 -9.00 -3.87
C THR A 160 11.53 -10.53 -3.95
N HIS A 161 12.49 -11.07 -4.69
CA HIS A 161 12.71 -12.51 -4.81
C HIS A 161 13.04 -13.13 -3.45
N ALA A 162 12.44 -14.28 -3.13
CA ALA A 162 12.76 -14.97 -1.88
C ALA A 162 14.17 -15.59 -1.96
N PRO A 163 14.95 -15.59 -0.86
CA PRO A 163 16.21 -16.31 -0.79
C PRO A 163 15.92 -17.80 -0.66
N TYR A 164 15.94 -18.53 -1.78
CA TYR A 164 15.67 -19.97 -1.77
C TYR A 164 16.90 -20.83 -1.48
N GLU A 165 18.10 -20.23 -1.49
CA GLU A 165 19.37 -20.91 -1.28
C GLU A 165 20.21 -20.11 -0.27
N SER A 166 20.96 -20.80 0.59
CA SER A 166 21.87 -20.19 1.55
C SER A 166 23.27 -20.79 1.39
N GLY A 167 24.30 -19.97 1.25
CA GLY A 167 25.69 -20.39 1.11
C GLY A 167 26.44 -19.69 -0.03
N PRO A 168 27.73 -20.00 -0.26
CA PRO A 168 28.58 -19.32 -1.24
C PRO A 168 28.15 -19.51 -2.72
N ASN A 169 27.19 -20.41 -2.99
CA ASN A 169 26.67 -20.72 -4.32
C ASN A 169 25.21 -20.28 -4.51
N ASP A 170 24.74 -19.27 -3.77
CA ASP A 170 23.37 -18.75 -3.94
C ASP A 170 23.21 -18.13 -5.34
N SER A 171 22.54 -18.88 -6.21
CA SER A 171 22.31 -18.49 -7.58
C SER A 171 21.16 -17.49 -7.76
N TYR A 172 20.51 -17.09 -6.66
CA TYR A 172 19.42 -16.10 -6.61
C TYR A 172 19.86 -14.73 -6.10
N LEU A 173 21.08 -14.60 -5.56
CA LEU A 173 21.69 -13.34 -5.16
C LEU A 173 21.67 -12.30 -6.28
N CYS A 174 21.84 -12.72 -7.53
CA CYS A 174 21.77 -11.85 -8.71
C CYS A 174 20.37 -11.28 -8.94
N HIS A 175 19.31 -12.02 -8.63
CA HIS A 175 17.93 -11.54 -8.72
C HIS A 175 17.68 -10.43 -7.71
N GLY A 176 17.99 -10.68 -6.43
CA GLY A 176 17.83 -9.66 -5.37
C GLY A 176 18.63 -8.39 -5.67
N THR A 177 19.88 -8.54 -6.14
CA THR A 177 20.75 -7.41 -6.50
C THR A 177 20.19 -6.61 -7.69
N ALA A 178 19.74 -7.28 -8.75
CA ALA A 178 19.15 -6.61 -9.91
C ALA A 178 17.85 -5.88 -9.55
N GLN A 179 17.02 -6.47 -8.70
CA GLN A 179 15.79 -5.86 -8.21
C GLN A 179 16.06 -4.63 -7.35
N ALA A 180 17.05 -4.69 -6.46
CA ALA A 180 17.49 -3.53 -5.68
C ALA A 180 18.00 -2.39 -6.59
N TRP A 181 18.76 -2.72 -7.64
CA TRP A 181 19.21 -1.77 -8.64
C TRP A 181 18.07 -1.14 -9.43
N ASP A 182 17.01 -1.91 -9.75
CA ASP A 182 15.82 -1.37 -10.41
C ASP A 182 15.02 -0.45 -9.47
N ILE A 183 14.87 -0.79 -8.17
CA ILE A 183 14.25 0.11 -7.16
C ILE A 183 15.02 1.43 -7.08
N ALA A 184 16.35 1.38 -7.02
CA ALA A 184 17.20 2.56 -6.83
C ALA A 184 17.08 3.59 -7.97
N LYS A 185 16.55 3.22 -9.14
CA LYS A 185 16.31 4.14 -10.27
C LYS A 185 14.95 4.83 -10.24
N LEU A 186 14.07 4.41 -9.32
CA LEU A 186 12.74 4.98 -9.17
C LEU A 186 12.71 6.14 -8.15
N VAL A 187 13.81 6.36 -7.43
CA VAL A 187 13.96 7.37 -6.36
C VAL A 187 14.87 8.51 -6.81
#